data_AF-R0LL55-F1
#
_entry.id   AF-R0LL55-F1
#
_cell.length_a   1.000
_cell.length_b   1.000
_cell.length_c   1.000
_cell.angle_alpha   90.00
_cell.angle_beta   90.00
_cell.angle_gamma   90.00
#
_symmetry.space_group_name_H-M   'P 1'
#
loop_
_entity.id
_entity.type
_entity.pdbx_description
1 polymer ?
#
loop_
_entity_poly.entity_id
_entity_poly.type
_entity_poly.pdbx_seq_one_letter_code
_entity_poly.pdbx_strand_id
1 'polypeptide(L)'
;MIPNLKACYHERDFIPGKTIIENMVESIQGSQKIVLVLSPDFVQSRWCLLEANLSVFQDCLGRKPVIPIMLVPCFVPLHLTHLTYLDTNDVHFLDKVIKVICTPNHKMRNATMVPYSPPSLYNGKSLLTLPAVDDQVVPKWRGGTFSEALPDQLSIVCEDTEVYRKAIQMINEVSSRVSPCTSISVLSGIAVSLLGSLFLLVGILLFVGFDQDSGDSYATFLGCIMIFATLCTFSVSFNCVYNYKIKSADEKLLEMSHAAGEANSLLIKNSLLVGCDSQLKLQLVYISLEGCRSHFTETFGEGEPSAEEMFQRALHYFSSDYACCVAKKHFQFSGLGTTPGHWDKGPCFCQFVYHCMEKGSWHWNSDYHPDKRELSLD
;
A
#
# COMPACT_ATOMS: atom_id res chain seq x y z
N MET A 1 29.98 31.99 -26.10
CA MET A 1 30.72 31.29 -25.02
C MET A 1 31.12 32.34 -24.00
N ILE A 2 30.75 32.22 -22.72
CA ILE A 2 31.09 33.23 -21.69
C ILE A 2 32.61 33.15 -21.45
N PRO A 3 33.39 34.19 -21.79
CA PRO A 3 34.83 34.15 -21.55
C PRO A 3 35.09 34.09 -20.03
N ASN A 4 35.95 33.15 -19.61
CA ASN A 4 36.39 32.93 -18.22
C ASN A 4 35.38 32.31 -17.24
N LEU A 5 34.31 31.66 -17.70
CA LEU A 5 33.49 30.84 -16.80
C LEU A 5 34.30 29.62 -16.33
N LYS A 6 34.55 29.52 -15.02
CA LYS A 6 35.12 28.32 -14.38
C LYS A 6 33.98 27.44 -13.91
N ALA A 7 33.89 26.24 -14.47
CA ALA A 7 32.93 25.21 -14.08
C ALA A 7 33.67 23.97 -13.60
N CYS A 8 33.14 23.32 -12.57
CA CYS A 8 33.65 22.06 -12.05
C CYS A 8 32.93 20.89 -12.73
N TYR A 9 33.70 19.95 -13.28
CA TYR A 9 33.19 18.70 -13.87
C TYR A 9 33.85 17.51 -13.18
N HIS A 10 33.05 16.54 -12.75
CA HIS A 10 33.55 15.41 -11.97
C HIS A 10 34.65 14.61 -12.70
N GLU A 11 34.56 14.42 -14.01
CA GLU A 11 35.54 13.64 -14.79
C GLU A 11 36.92 14.30 -14.84
N ARG A 12 36.96 15.63 -14.78
CA ARG A 12 38.20 16.41 -14.95
C ARG A 12 38.78 16.88 -13.64
N ASP A 13 37.92 17.31 -12.72
CA ASP A 13 38.32 18.10 -11.55
C ASP A 13 38.32 17.28 -10.25
N PHE A 14 37.74 16.08 -10.23
CA PHE A 14 37.79 15.22 -9.05
C PHE A 14 39.15 14.55 -8.93
N ILE A 15 39.66 14.46 -7.70
CA ILE A 15 40.95 13.84 -7.42
C ILE A 15 40.72 12.34 -7.22
N PRO A 16 41.33 11.46 -8.07
CA PRO A 16 41.27 10.02 -7.86
C PRO A 16 41.89 9.64 -6.51
N GLY A 17 41.24 8.73 -5.77
CA GLY A 17 41.66 8.31 -4.44
C GLY A 17 40.95 9.02 -3.29
N LYS A 18 40.30 10.17 -3.52
CA LYS A 18 39.30 10.73 -2.59
C LYS A 18 37.94 10.08 -2.81
N THR A 19 37.11 10.04 -1.78
CA THR A 19 35.72 9.59 -1.95
C THR A 19 34.97 10.57 -2.86
N ILE A 20 33.96 10.07 -3.58
CA ILE A 20 33.12 10.93 -4.45
C ILE A 20 32.43 12.02 -3.61
N ILE A 21 32.05 11.70 -2.36
CA ILE A 21 31.41 12.64 -1.44
C ILE A 21 32.34 13.79 -1.08
N GLU A 22 33.58 13.50 -0.68
CA GLU A 22 34.57 14.54 -0.36
C GLU A 22 34.85 15.44 -1.57
N ASN A 23 35.04 14.85 -2.75
CA ASN A 23 35.25 15.61 -3.99
C ASN A 23 34.06 16.54 -4.29
N MET A 24 32.83 16.05 -4.13
CA MET A 24 31.63 16.88 -4.31
C MET A 24 31.55 18.00 -3.28
N VAL A 25 31.80 17.71 -2.00
CA VAL A 25 31.76 18.70 -0.90
C VAL A 25 32.75 19.83 -1.16
N GLU A 26 34.00 19.50 -1.48
CA GLU A 26 35.04 20.49 -1.81
C GLU A 26 34.65 21.32 -3.04
N SER A 27 34.13 20.67 -4.09
CA SER A 27 33.67 21.34 -5.32
C SER A 27 32.51 22.29 -5.05
N ILE A 28 31.53 21.88 -4.24
CA ILE A 28 30.40 22.70 -3.83
C ILE A 28 30.89 23.88 -3.01
N GLN A 29 31.76 23.68 -2.02
CA GLN A 29 32.32 24.74 -1.18
C GLN A 29 33.10 25.77 -2.00
N GLY A 30 33.86 25.35 -3.01
CA GLY A 30 34.59 26.23 -3.93
C GLY A 30 33.71 26.93 -4.98
N SER A 31 32.48 26.47 -5.19
CA SER A 31 31.58 27.00 -6.22
C SER A 31 30.72 28.16 -5.71
N GLN A 32 30.41 29.11 -6.60
CA GLN A 32 29.51 30.23 -6.28
C GLN A 32 28.03 29.90 -6.49
N LYS A 33 27.74 28.99 -7.42
CA LYS A 33 26.41 28.58 -7.84
C LYS A 33 26.47 27.11 -8.19
N ILE A 34 25.33 26.44 -8.11
CA ILE A 34 25.21 25.00 -8.37
C ILE A 34 24.19 24.82 -9.47
N VAL A 35 24.55 24.01 -10.46
CA VAL A 35 23.67 23.68 -11.58
C VAL A 35 23.27 22.23 -11.42
N LEU A 36 21.96 21.97 -11.37
CA LEU A 36 21.42 20.62 -11.35
C LEU A 36 20.85 20.28 -12.71
N VAL A 37 21.26 19.13 -13.24
CA VAL A 37 20.74 18.63 -14.51
C VAL A 37 19.68 17.57 -14.21
N LEU A 38 18.42 17.95 -14.37
CA LEU A 38 17.27 17.10 -14.11
C LEU A 38 17.03 16.16 -15.30
N SER A 39 16.97 14.88 -14.98
CA SER A 39 16.63 13.78 -15.87
C SER A 39 16.02 12.65 -15.02
N PRO A 40 15.31 11.68 -15.63
CA PRO A 40 14.83 10.50 -14.91
C PRO A 40 15.95 9.78 -14.13
N ASP A 41 17.12 9.61 -14.75
CA ASP A 41 18.29 8.97 -14.14
C ASP A 41 18.83 9.77 -12.94
N PHE A 42 18.90 11.11 -13.07
CA PHE A 42 19.33 11.95 -11.95
C PHE A 42 18.39 11.79 -10.76
N VAL A 43 17.08 11.88 -10.98
CA VAL A 43 16.06 11.80 -9.91
C VAL A 43 16.06 10.44 -9.20
N GLN A 44 16.33 9.35 -9.93
CA GLN A 44 16.46 8.00 -9.36
C GLN A 44 17.85 7.73 -8.75
N SER A 45 18.86 8.54 -9.09
CA SER A 45 20.21 8.33 -8.59
C SER A 45 20.31 8.61 -7.10
N ARG A 46 21.19 7.84 -6.45
CA ARG A 46 21.55 8.07 -5.05
C ARG A 46 22.07 9.50 -4.81
N TRP A 47 22.55 10.20 -5.84
CA TRP A 47 23.04 11.58 -5.75
C TRP A 47 21.93 12.62 -5.54
N CYS A 48 20.77 12.46 -6.20
CA CYS A 48 19.61 13.31 -5.95
C CYS A 48 19.09 13.14 -4.52
N LEU A 49 19.17 11.91 -3.97
CA LEU A 49 18.78 11.58 -2.59
C LEU A 49 19.85 11.97 -1.55
N LEU A 50 21.14 11.97 -1.93
CA LEU A 50 22.25 12.26 -1.02
C LEU A 50 22.27 13.74 -0.57
N GLU A 51 21.85 14.65 -1.45
CA GLU A 51 21.73 16.08 -1.18
C GLU A 51 20.59 16.37 -0.17
N ALA A 52 19.58 15.52 -0.15
CA ALA A 52 18.43 15.61 0.74
C ALA A 52 18.69 15.00 2.14
N ASN A 53 19.53 13.97 2.23
CA ASN A 53 19.73 13.19 3.46
C ASN A 53 21.01 13.49 4.25
N LEU A 54 22.06 14.06 3.64
CA LEU A 54 23.28 14.40 4.38
C LEU A 54 23.25 15.86 4.83
N SER A 55 23.25 16.08 6.14
CA SER A 55 23.46 17.39 6.78
C SER A 55 24.69 18.11 6.22
N VAL A 56 25.73 17.34 5.86
CA VAL A 56 26.96 17.85 5.24
C VAL A 56 26.69 18.61 3.94
N PHE A 57 25.82 18.12 3.05
CA PHE A 57 25.48 18.85 1.83
C PHE A 57 24.67 20.10 2.15
N GLN A 58 23.70 20.03 3.06
CA GLN A 58 22.92 21.20 3.49
C GLN A 58 23.82 22.32 4.05
N ASP A 59 24.78 21.95 4.90
CA ASP A 59 25.74 22.90 5.48
C ASP A 59 26.66 23.50 4.41
N CYS A 60 27.13 22.69 3.46
CA CYS A 60 28.02 23.13 2.39
C CYS A 60 27.31 23.96 1.30
N LEU A 61 26.00 23.71 1.08
CA LEU A 61 25.16 24.46 0.16
C LEU A 61 25.05 25.94 0.56
N GLY A 62 25.17 26.29 1.85
CA GLY A 62 25.48 27.64 2.32
C GLY A 62 24.78 28.80 1.60
N ARG A 63 23.44 28.78 1.50
CA ARG A 63 22.61 29.76 0.74
C ARG A 63 23.10 30.05 -0.69
N LYS A 64 23.83 29.12 -1.32
CA LYS A 64 24.30 29.24 -2.70
C LYS A 64 23.13 29.06 -3.65
N PRO A 65 23.03 29.87 -4.72
CA PRO A 65 22.00 29.69 -5.72
C PRO A 65 22.11 28.34 -6.41
N VAL A 66 20.99 27.63 -6.49
CA VAL A 66 20.80 26.39 -7.23
C VAL A 66 19.95 26.67 -8.46
N ILE A 67 20.43 26.17 -9.60
CA ILE A 67 19.86 26.41 -10.92
C ILE A 67 19.48 25.06 -11.52
N PRO A 68 18.20 24.66 -11.43
CA PRO A 68 17.75 23.43 -12.06
C PRO A 68 17.63 23.62 -13.58
N ILE A 69 18.10 22.64 -14.34
CA ILE A 69 18.01 22.57 -15.79
C ILE A 69 17.31 21.26 -16.15
N MET A 70 16.14 21.34 -16.78
CA MET A 70 15.40 20.18 -17.27
C MET A 70 16.00 19.72 -18.60
N LEU A 71 16.78 18.64 -18.56
CA LEU A 71 17.34 18.01 -19.76
C LEU A 71 16.31 17.07 -20.39
N VAL A 72 15.67 16.23 -19.58
CA VAL A 72 14.61 15.31 -20.00
C VAL A 72 13.45 15.45 -19.02
N PRO A 73 12.19 15.59 -19.49
CA PRO A 73 11.03 15.70 -18.62
C PRO A 73 10.98 14.57 -17.59
N CYS A 74 10.96 14.93 -16.31
CA CYS A 74 10.92 13.99 -15.18
C CYS A 74 10.09 14.56 -14.03
N PHE A 75 9.72 13.69 -13.08
CA PHE A 75 9.08 14.12 -11.84
C PHE A 75 10.07 14.93 -11.01
N VAL A 76 9.79 16.22 -10.79
CA VAL A 76 10.68 17.11 -10.04
C VAL A 76 10.59 16.77 -8.55
N PRO A 77 11.72 16.46 -7.88
CA PRO A 77 11.75 16.19 -6.44
C PRO A 77 11.15 17.34 -5.62
N LEU A 78 10.48 17.02 -4.52
CA LEU A 78 9.77 17.99 -3.66
C LEU A 78 10.67 19.16 -3.22
N HIS A 79 11.93 18.90 -2.88
CA HIS A 79 12.90 19.93 -2.47
C HIS A 79 13.36 20.85 -3.60
N LEU A 80 12.96 20.60 -4.85
CA LEU A 80 13.20 21.44 -6.04
C LEU A 80 11.93 22.04 -6.63
N THR A 81 10.74 21.57 -6.25
CA THR A 81 9.47 21.99 -6.88
C THR A 81 9.19 23.49 -6.76
N HIS A 82 9.75 24.18 -5.75
CA HIS A 82 9.61 25.63 -5.59
C HIS A 82 10.57 26.44 -6.48
N LEU A 83 11.53 25.78 -7.16
CA LEU A 83 12.49 26.43 -8.04
C LEU A 83 12.03 26.34 -9.50
N THR A 84 12.12 27.47 -10.21
CA THR A 84 11.92 27.49 -11.66
C THR A 84 13.12 26.87 -12.36
N TYR A 85 12.89 25.82 -13.16
CA TYR A 85 13.92 25.19 -13.97
C TYR A 85 14.05 25.86 -15.35
N LEU A 86 15.22 25.71 -15.96
CA LEU A 86 15.44 26.05 -17.37
C LEU A 86 15.21 24.82 -18.23
N ASP A 87 14.31 24.90 -19.21
CA ASP A 87 14.10 23.82 -20.19
C ASP A 87 15.17 23.91 -21.29
N THR A 88 15.81 22.78 -21.59
CA THR A 88 16.79 22.68 -22.68
C THR A 88 16.16 22.79 -24.07
N ASN A 89 14.85 22.56 -24.20
CA ASN A 89 14.11 22.72 -25.46
C ASN A 89 13.71 24.18 -25.74
N ASP A 90 13.98 25.11 -24.83
CA ASP A 90 13.67 26.52 -25.01
C ASP A 90 14.59 27.16 -26.06
N VAL A 91 14.01 27.89 -27.03
CA VAL A 91 14.75 28.59 -28.09
C VAL A 91 15.79 29.57 -27.52
N HIS A 92 15.52 30.15 -26.34
CA HIS A 92 16.40 31.08 -25.64
C HIS A 92 17.16 30.44 -24.47
N PHE A 93 17.28 29.11 -24.44
CA PHE A 93 17.95 28.38 -23.36
C PHE A 93 19.33 28.94 -23.02
N LEU A 94 20.20 29.10 -24.03
CA LEU A 94 21.57 29.59 -23.82
C LEU A 94 21.61 31.03 -23.27
N ASP A 95 20.74 31.92 -23.77
CA ASP A 95 20.65 33.30 -23.28
C ASP A 95 20.20 33.33 -21.81
N LYS A 96 19.24 32.48 -21.45
CA LYS A 96 18.75 32.33 -20.08
C LYS A 96 19.84 31.78 -19.16
N VAL A 97 20.59 30.76 -19.60
CA VAL A 97 21.72 30.21 -18.84
C VAL A 97 22.77 31.28 -18.58
N ILE A 98 23.19 32.03 -19.61
CA ILE A 98 24.16 33.13 -19.46
C ILE A 98 23.65 34.17 -18.47
N LYS A 99 22.38 34.59 -18.61
CA LYS A 99 21.75 35.57 -17.72
C LYS A 99 21.78 35.10 -16.27
N VAL A 100 21.42 33.85 -15.99
CA VAL A 100 21.37 33.30 -14.63
C VAL A 100 22.78 33.13 -14.04
N ILE A 101 23.74 32.59 -14.80
CA ILE A 101 25.12 32.41 -14.36
C ILE A 101 25.77 33.76 -14.01
N CYS A 102 25.57 34.78 -14.84
CA CYS A 102 26.10 36.13 -14.65
C CYS A 102 25.31 36.95 -13.61
N THR A 103 24.15 36.48 -13.13
CA THR A 103 23.39 37.18 -12.10
C THR A 103 24.16 37.14 -10.77
N PRO A 104 24.34 38.29 -10.09
CA PRO A 104 24.95 38.31 -8.76
C PRO A 104 24.14 37.50 -7.73
N ASN A 105 24.83 36.74 -6.88
CA ASN A 105 24.18 35.84 -5.91
C ASN A 105 23.20 36.54 -4.97
N HIS A 106 23.43 37.81 -4.62
CA HIS A 106 22.52 38.56 -3.75
C HIS A 106 21.11 38.76 -4.35
N LYS A 107 20.97 38.72 -5.69
CA LYS A 107 19.66 38.76 -6.37
C LYS A 107 18.98 37.39 -6.45
N MET A 108 19.71 36.33 -6.11
CA MET A 108 19.25 34.94 -6.16
C MET A 108 19.22 34.28 -4.78
N ARG A 109 19.07 35.10 -3.72
CA ARG A 109 19.02 34.62 -2.32
C ARG A 109 17.88 33.62 -2.05
N ASN A 110 16.81 33.68 -2.83
CA ASN A 110 15.65 32.79 -2.71
C ASN A 110 15.71 31.61 -3.70
N ALA A 111 16.72 31.58 -4.59
CA ALA A 111 16.96 30.46 -5.50
C ALA A 111 17.87 29.43 -4.83
N THR A 112 17.68 29.19 -3.54
CA THR A 112 18.42 28.18 -2.79
C THR A 112 17.55 26.94 -2.67
N MET A 113 18.18 25.77 -2.56
CA MET A 113 17.44 24.61 -2.06
C MET A 113 16.84 24.93 -0.70
N VAL A 114 15.59 24.53 -0.51
CA VAL A 114 15.02 24.45 0.83
C VAL A 114 15.58 23.16 1.43
N PRO A 115 16.10 23.18 2.68
CA PRO A 115 16.54 21.97 3.34
C PRO A 115 15.41 20.94 3.30
N TYR A 116 15.67 19.81 2.65
CA TYR A 116 14.81 18.65 2.82
C TYR A 116 15.03 18.18 4.25
N SER A 117 14.06 18.43 5.13
CA SER A 117 14.01 17.69 6.37
C SER A 117 13.53 16.29 6.01
N PRO A 118 14.32 15.23 6.24
CA PRO A 118 13.82 13.87 6.08
C PRO A 118 12.53 13.79 6.89
N PRO A 119 11.43 13.30 6.30
CA PRO A 119 10.13 13.40 6.92
C PRO A 119 10.24 12.70 8.26
N SER A 120 10.01 13.42 9.36
CA SER A 120 10.26 12.91 10.70
C SER A 120 9.65 11.52 10.83
N LEU A 121 10.49 10.54 11.12
CA LEU A 121 10.02 9.18 11.36
C LEU A 121 9.44 9.22 12.77
N TYR A 122 8.12 9.21 12.87
CA TYR A 122 7.41 9.19 14.14
C TYR A 122 6.50 7.96 14.17
N ASN A 123 6.30 7.39 15.36
CA ASN A 123 5.42 6.23 15.51
C ASN A 123 4.02 6.50 14.97
N GLY A 124 3.53 5.58 14.15
CA GLY A 124 2.25 5.64 13.46
C GLY A 124 2.26 6.46 12.17
N LYS A 125 3.42 6.64 11.54
CA LYS A 125 3.53 7.31 10.24
C LYS A 125 3.19 6.33 9.11
N SER A 126 2.24 6.70 8.26
CA SER A 126 2.02 6.01 6.97
C SER A 126 3.19 6.32 6.04
N LEU A 127 3.86 5.26 5.54
CA LEU A 127 5.03 5.38 4.69
C LEU A 127 4.65 5.28 3.21
N LEU A 128 3.92 4.23 2.85
CA LEU A 128 3.60 3.91 1.46
C LEU A 128 2.30 3.13 1.36
N THR A 129 1.48 3.46 0.37
CA THR A 129 0.41 2.58 -0.13
C THR A 129 0.93 1.89 -1.38
N LEU A 130 1.19 0.58 -1.29
CA LEU A 130 1.72 -0.20 -2.40
C LEU A 130 0.57 -0.81 -3.20
N PRO A 131 0.33 -0.38 -4.45
CA PRO A 131 -0.66 -1.00 -5.31
C PRO A 131 -0.14 -2.33 -5.88
N ALA A 132 -1.05 -3.22 -6.25
CA ALA A 132 -0.74 -4.37 -7.07
C ALA A 132 -0.23 -3.94 -8.46
N VAL A 133 0.71 -4.71 -9.02
CA VAL A 133 1.41 -4.48 -10.29
C VAL A 133 0.62 -5.04 -11.47
N ASP A 134 -0.47 -5.79 -11.25
CA ASP A 134 -1.18 -6.46 -12.34
C ASP A 134 -1.76 -5.46 -13.36
N ASP A 135 -1.40 -5.65 -14.63
CA ASP A 135 -1.87 -4.82 -15.76
C ASP A 135 -3.35 -5.06 -16.13
N GLN A 136 -4.02 -6.03 -15.49
CA GLN A 136 -5.39 -6.45 -15.80
C GLN A 136 -6.33 -6.35 -14.60
N VAL A 137 -7.64 -6.29 -14.87
CA VAL A 137 -8.69 -6.34 -13.84
C VAL A 137 -8.59 -7.66 -13.08
N VAL A 138 -8.06 -7.60 -11.86
CA VAL A 138 -7.90 -8.78 -10.99
C VAL A 138 -9.29 -9.27 -10.55
N PRO A 139 -9.62 -10.57 -10.76
CA PRO A 139 -10.88 -11.13 -10.31
C PRO A 139 -11.00 -11.14 -8.78
N LYS A 140 -12.21 -10.98 -8.23
CA LYS A 140 -12.47 -10.93 -6.76
C LYS A 140 -11.99 -12.14 -5.95
N TRP A 141 -11.76 -13.29 -6.57
CA TRP A 141 -11.28 -14.52 -5.91
C TRP A 141 -9.76 -14.69 -5.97
N ARG A 142 -9.04 -13.70 -6.51
CA ARG A 142 -7.58 -13.68 -6.60
C ARG A 142 -7.08 -12.35 -6.05
N GLY A 143 -6.01 -12.37 -5.28
CA GLY A 143 -5.36 -11.13 -4.87
C GLY A 143 -4.43 -10.60 -5.97
N GLY A 144 -4.03 -9.34 -5.83
CA GLY A 144 -3.04 -8.73 -6.71
C GLY A 144 -1.61 -9.16 -6.38
N THR A 145 -0.73 -9.04 -7.36
CA THR A 145 0.72 -9.30 -7.23
C THR A 145 1.43 -8.00 -6.87
N PHE A 146 2.23 -7.99 -5.82
CA PHE A 146 2.95 -6.80 -5.35
C PHE A 146 4.43 -6.84 -5.73
N SER A 147 5.02 -5.66 -5.95
CA SER A 147 6.44 -5.53 -6.28
C SER A 147 7.33 -5.99 -5.11
N GLU A 148 8.23 -6.92 -5.38
CA GLU A 148 9.23 -7.41 -4.42
C GLU A 148 10.46 -6.50 -4.31
N ALA A 149 10.63 -5.55 -5.25
CA ALA A 149 11.70 -4.57 -5.20
C ALA A 149 11.40 -3.53 -4.12
N LEU A 150 12.37 -3.30 -3.23
CA LEU A 150 12.27 -2.32 -2.15
C LEU A 150 12.10 -0.90 -2.72
N PRO A 151 10.98 -0.20 -2.47
CA PRO A 151 10.79 1.18 -2.88
C PRO A 151 11.74 2.12 -2.15
N ASP A 152 12.25 3.15 -2.84
CA ASP A 152 13.17 4.15 -2.28
C ASP A 152 12.62 4.84 -1.01
N GLN A 153 11.31 5.00 -0.92
CA GLN A 153 10.64 5.60 0.25
C GLN A 153 10.79 4.77 1.52
N LEU A 154 11.01 3.46 1.39
CA LEU A 154 11.21 2.53 2.50
C LEU A 154 12.68 2.30 2.82
N SER A 155 13.61 2.75 1.97
CA SER A 155 15.06 2.59 2.20
C SER A 155 15.54 3.34 3.45
N ILE A 156 14.76 4.30 3.96
CA ILE A 156 15.04 5.04 5.21
C ILE A 156 14.73 4.22 6.47
N VAL A 157 13.94 3.14 6.35
CA VAL A 157 13.48 2.31 7.48
C VAL A 157 14.03 0.89 7.39
N CYS A 158 14.06 0.33 6.18
CA CYS A 158 14.46 -1.05 5.93
C CYS A 158 15.74 -1.07 5.10
N GLU A 159 16.88 -1.27 5.74
CA GLU A 159 18.18 -1.40 5.06
C GLU A 159 18.34 -2.79 4.40
N ASP A 160 17.71 -3.81 5.00
CA ASP A 160 17.78 -5.20 4.51
C ASP A 160 16.73 -5.46 3.43
N THR A 161 17.18 -5.50 2.18
CA THR A 161 16.31 -5.74 1.01
C THR A 161 15.76 -7.17 0.98
N GLU A 162 16.46 -8.14 1.57
CA GLU A 162 16.03 -9.55 1.55
C GLU A 162 14.89 -9.79 2.53
N VAL A 163 14.88 -9.11 3.68
CA VAL A 163 13.76 -9.15 4.64
C VAL A 163 12.48 -8.61 4.02
N TYR A 164 12.55 -7.47 3.33
CA TYR A 164 11.40 -6.90 2.61
C TYR A 164 10.91 -7.84 1.50
N ARG A 165 11.84 -8.33 0.67
CA ARG A 165 11.52 -9.26 -0.42
C ARG A 165 10.78 -10.48 0.09
N LYS A 166 11.31 -11.14 1.14
CA LYS A 166 10.70 -12.33 1.73
C LYS A 166 9.30 -12.04 2.30
N ALA A 167 9.13 -10.88 2.95
CA ALA A 167 7.84 -10.44 3.48
C ALA A 167 6.77 -10.30 2.38
N ILE A 168 7.11 -9.64 1.27
CA ILE A 168 6.18 -9.47 0.14
C ILE A 168 5.93 -10.80 -0.59
N GLN A 169 6.94 -11.67 -0.70
CA GLN A 169 6.78 -13.01 -1.27
C GLN A 169 5.75 -13.85 -0.53
N MET A 170 5.77 -13.85 0.81
CA MET A 170 4.76 -14.56 1.61
C MET A 170 3.33 -14.11 1.30
N ILE A 171 3.12 -12.80 1.09
CA ILE A 171 1.82 -12.24 0.71
C ILE A 171 1.46 -12.63 -0.73
N ASN A 172 2.40 -12.52 -1.67
CA ASN A 172 2.20 -12.87 -3.09
C ASN A 172 1.86 -14.37 -3.29
N GLU A 173 2.50 -15.25 -2.53
CA GLU A 173 2.24 -16.70 -2.56
C GLU A 173 0.79 -17.01 -2.20
N VAL A 174 0.26 -16.36 -1.16
CA VAL A 174 -1.14 -16.54 -0.76
C VAL A 174 -2.06 -15.84 -1.75
N SER A 175 -1.75 -14.62 -2.15
CA SER A 175 -2.52 -13.80 -3.09
C SER A 175 -2.80 -14.50 -4.43
N SER A 176 -1.80 -15.19 -4.98
CA SER A 176 -1.86 -15.85 -6.28
C SER A 176 -2.54 -17.24 -6.27
N ARG A 177 -2.74 -17.86 -5.10
CA ARG A 177 -3.41 -19.16 -4.99
C ARG A 177 -4.88 -19.05 -5.43
N VAL A 178 -5.24 -19.90 -6.40
CA VAL A 178 -6.62 -20.09 -6.85
C VAL A 178 -7.26 -21.21 -6.03
N SER A 179 -8.31 -20.89 -5.28
CA SER A 179 -9.05 -21.91 -4.52
C SER A 179 -9.82 -22.84 -5.47
N PRO A 180 -9.62 -24.17 -5.41
CA PRO A 180 -10.32 -25.13 -6.30
C PRO A 180 -11.85 -25.09 -6.17
N CYS A 181 -12.33 -24.76 -4.97
CA CYS A 181 -13.75 -24.77 -4.61
C CYS A 181 -14.57 -23.67 -5.34
N THR A 182 -13.91 -22.58 -5.74
CA THR A 182 -14.54 -21.43 -6.42
C THR A 182 -14.97 -21.75 -7.84
N SER A 183 -14.23 -22.61 -8.53
CA SER A 183 -14.57 -23.02 -9.90
C SER A 183 -15.75 -24.00 -9.90
N ILE A 184 -15.80 -24.92 -8.93
CA ILE A 184 -16.85 -25.95 -8.83
C ILE A 184 -18.20 -25.36 -8.42
N SER A 185 -18.20 -24.45 -7.44
CA SER A 185 -19.42 -23.78 -6.96
C SER A 185 -20.05 -22.87 -8.01
N VAL A 186 -19.24 -22.12 -8.76
CA VAL A 186 -19.72 -21.31 -9.89
C VAL A 186 -20.29 -22.19 -11.00
N LEU A 187 -19.62 -23.29 -11.35
CA LEU A 187 -20.12 -24.23 -12.35
C LEU A 187 -21.45 -24.88 -11.92
N SER A 188 -21.55 -25.24 -10.64
CA SER A 188 -22.78 -25.77 -10.03
C SER A 188 -23.92 -24.75 -10.06
N GLY A 189 -23.67 -23.49 -9.69
CA GLY A 189 -24.68 -22.43 -9.73
C GLY A 189 -25.18 -22.13 -11.15
N ILE A 190 -24.29 -22.15 -12.14
CA ILE A 190 -24.65 -22.01 -13.56
C ILE A 190 -25.50 -23.20 -14.01
N ALA A 191 -25.10 -24.43 -13.64
CA ALA A 191 -25.84 -25.65 -14.00
C ALA A 191 -27.26 -25.66 -13.42
N VAL A 192 -27.44 -25.27 -12.15
CA VAL A 192 -28.77 -25.16 -11.51
C VAL A 192 -29.63 -24.12 -12.20
N SER A 193 -29.03 -22.98 -12.59
CA SER A 193 -29.73 -21.91 -13.31
C SER A 193 -30.19 -22.35 -14.71
N LEU A 194 -29.35 -23.09 -15.44
CA LEU A 194 -29.69 -23.66 -16.75
C LEU A 194 -30.73 -24.78 -16.65
N LEU A 195 -30.68 -25.59 -15.60
CA LEU A 195 -31.70 -26.61 -15.34
C LEU A 195 -33.06 -25.96 -15.05
N GLY A 196 -33.08 -24.91 -14.21
CA GLY A 196 -34.28 -24.15 -13.90
C GLY A 196 -34.92 -23.46 -15.12
N SER A 197 -34.11 -22.90 -16.02
CA SER A 197 -34.62 -22.29 -17.26
C SER A 197 -35.15 -23.34 -18.25
N LEU A 198 -34.54 -24.53 -18.30
CA LEU A 198 -35.06 -25.65 -19.08
C LEU A 198 -36.42 -26.13 -18.56
N PHE A 199 -36.59 -26.24 -17.23
CA PHE A 199 -37.88 -26.59 -16.63
C PHE A 199 -38.97 -25.54 -16.89
N LEU A 200 -38.63 -24.25 -16.89
CA LEU A 200 -39.54 -23.18 -17.31
C LEU A 200 -39.99 -23.37 -18.77
N LEU A 201 -39.04 -23.61 -19.68
CA LEU A 201 -39.34 -23.79 -21.11
C LEU A 201 -40.27 -24.98 -21.33
N VAL A 202 -39.99 -26.12 -20.68
CA VAL A 202 -40.84 -27.33 -20.77
C VAL A 202 -42.23 -27.06 -20.19
N GLY A 203 -42.33 -26.35 -19.06
CA GLY A 203 -43.62 -25.96 -18.48
C GLY A 203 -44.46 -25.08 -19.41
N ILE A 204 -43.83 -24.10 -20.08
CA ILE A 204 -44.49 -23.24 -21.06
C ILE A 204 -44.95 -24.04 -22.28
N LEU A 205 -44.11 -24.94 -22.81
CA LEU A 205 -44.45 -25.77 -23.98
C LEU A 205 -45.60 -26.74 -23.69
N LEU A 206 -45.64 -27.34 -22.49
CA LEU A 206 -46.77 -28.16 -22.07
C LEU A 206 -48.03 -27.30 -21.95
N PHE A 207 -47.95 -26.12 -21.34
CA PHE A 207 -49.09 -25.20 -21.21
C PHE A 207 -49.68 -24.79 -22.56
N VAL A 208 -48.82 -24.35 -23.51
CA VAL A 208 -49.24 -23.97 -24.87
C VAL A 208 -49.78 -25.18 -25.67
N GLY A 209 -49.25 -26.38 -25.41
CA GLY A 209 -49.72 -27.62 -26.07
C GLY A 209 -51.06 -28.14 -25.57
N PHE A 210 -51.48 -27.80 -24.34
CA PHE A 210 -52.79 -28.17 -23.79
C PHE A 210 -53.89 -27.14 -24.10
N ASP A 211 -53.53 -25.91 -24.49
CA ASP A 211 -54.46 -24.79 -24.74
C ASP A 211 -55.16 -24.87 -26.12
N GLN A 212 -55.49 -26.08 -26.58
CA GLN A 212 -56.18 -26.25 -27.86
C GLN A 212 -57.65 -26.71 -27.74
N ASP A 213 -58.22 -26.97 -26.55
CA ASP A 213 -59.67 -27.25 -26.49
C ASP A 213 -60.41 -27.11 -25.13
N SER A 214 -59.83 -26.57 -24.06
CA SER A 214 -60.55 -26.48 -22.76
C SER A 214 -60.35 -25.15 -22.04
N GLY A 215 -61.41 -24.35 -21.96
CA GLY A 215 -61.51 -23.11 -21.17
C GLY A 215 -61.54 -23.34 -19.65
N ASP A 216 -60.60 -24.12 -19.13
CA ASP A 216 -60.51 -24.47 -17.71
C ASP A 216 -59.56 -23.53 -16.96
N SER A 217 -60.14 -22.69 -16.10
CA SER A 217 -59.44 -21.76 -15.18
C SER A 217 -58.28 -22.39 -14.40
N TYR A 218 -58.38 -23.70 -14.12
CA TYR A 218 -57.38 -24.49 -13.39
C TYR A 218 -56.02 -24.62 -14.12
N ALA A 219 -56.03 -24.75 -15.46
CA ALA A 219 -54.80 -24.87 -16.24
C ALA A 219 -53.99 -23.56 -16.18
N THR A 220 -54.65 -22.41 -16.33
CA THR A 220 -54.06 -21.07 -16.19
C THR A 220 -53.44 -20.85 -14.80
N PHE A 221 -54.12 -21.30 -13.74
CA PHE A 221 -53.64 -21.17 -12.37
C PHE A 221 -52.37 -22.00 -12.12
N LEU A 222 -52.33 -23.24 -12.60
CA LEU A 222 -51.14 -24.10 -12.55
C LEU A 222 -49.96 -23.52 -13.36
N GLY A 223 -50.23 -22.94 -14.53
CA GLY A 223 -49.23 -22.23 -15.33
C GLY A 223 -48.59 -21.06 -14.57
N CYS A 224 -49.39 -20.24 -13.90
CA CYS A 224 -48.91 -19.13 -13.07
C CYS A 224 -48.03 -19.61 -11.90
N ILE A 225 -48.38 -20.72 -11.25
CA ILE A 225 -47.57 -21.31 -10.17
C ILE A 225 -46.20 -21.76 -10.69
N MET A 226 -46.15 -22.38 -11.87
CA MET A 226 -44.90 -22.85 -12.47
C MET A 226 -43.98 -21.68 -12.88
N ILE A 227 -44.55 -20.60 -13.41
CA ILE A 227 -43.80 -19.37 -13.73
C ILE A 227 -43.29 -18.69 -12.45
N PHE A 228 -44.09 -18.65 -11.39
CA PHE A 228 -43.64 -18.07 -10.12
C PHE A 228 -42.52 -18.91 -9.48
N ALA A 229 -42.65 -20.24 -9.45
CA ALA A 229 -41.65 -21.15 -8.90
C ALA A 229 -40.30 -21.01 -9.61
N THR A 230 -40.30 -20.90 -10.93
CA THR A 230 -39.09 -20.74 -11.75
C THR A 230 -38.42 -19.37 -11.53
N LEU A 231 -39.19 -18.29 -11.48
CA LEU A 231 -38.68 -16.95 -11.11
C LEU A 231 -38.04 -16.95 -9.71
N CYS A 232 -38.67 -17.63 -8.74
CA CYS A 232 -38.10 -17.81 -7.39
C CYS A 232 -36.77 -18.58 -7.43
N THR A 233 -36.68 -19.68 -8.18
CA THR A 233 -35.43 -20.46 -8.28
C THR A 233 -34.29 -19.67 -8.94
N PHE A 234 -34.60 -18.84 -9.94
CA PHE A 234 -33.62 -17.97 -10.60
C PHE A 234 -33.11 -16.87 -9.64
N SER A 235 -34.04 -16.24 -8.90
CA SER A 235 -33.69 -15.24 -7.88
C SER A 235 -32.79 -15.83 -6.78
N VAL A 236 -33.10 -17.03 -6.28
CA VAL A 236 -32.28 -17.72 -5.26
C VAL A 236 -30.90 -18.07 -5.80
N SER A 237 -30.81 -18.55 -7.05
CA SER A 237 -29.53 -18.92 -7.68
C SER A 237 -28.64 -17.70 -7.92
N PHE A 238 -29.20 -16.59 -8.42
CA PHE A 238 -28.47 -15.34 -8.59
C PHE A 238 -27.98 -14.78 -7.25
N ASN A 239 -28.84 -14.80 -6.24
CA ASN A 239 -28.50 -14.36 -4.89
C ASN A 239 -27.39 -15.23 -4.26
N CYS A 240 -27.42 -16.54 -4.48
CA CYS A 240 -26.38 -17.47 -4.05
C CYS A 240 -25.03 -17.18 -4.73
N VAL A 241 -25.00 -17.02 -6.06
CA VAL A 241 -23.76 -16.69 -6.80
C VAL A 241 -23.20 -15.33 -6.41
N TYR A 242 -24.06 -14.34 -6.21
CA TYR A 242 -23.67 -13.00 -5.79
C TYR A 242 -23.07 -13.00 -4.37
N ASN A 243 -23.75 -13.61 -3.40
CA ASN A 243 -23.26 -13.74 -2.03
C ASN A 243 -21.98 -14.59 -1.96
N TYR A 244 -21.88 -15.64 -2.77
CA TYR A 244 -20.65 -16.43 -2.87
C TYR A 244 -19.47 -15.61 -3.39
N LYS A 245 -19.67 -14.77 -4.41
CA LYS A 245 -18.63 -13.86 -4.92
C LYS A 245 -18.20 -12.81 -3.89
N ILE A 246 -19.11 -12.31 -3.06
CA ILE A 246 -18.76 -11.38 -1.97
C ILE A 246 -17.97 -12.12 -0.91
N LYS A 247 -18.51 -13.23 -0.39
CA LYS A 247 -17.86 -14.02 0.66
C LYS A 247 -16.48 -14.52 0.26
N SER A 248 -16.30 -14.95 -0.99
CA SER A 248 -14.99 -15.36 -1.52
C SER A 248 -13.98 -14.21 -1.57
N ALA A 249 -14.43 -12.97 -1.74
CA ALA A 249 -13.53 -11.82 -1.74
C ALA A 249 -13.03 -11.50 -0.33
N ASP A 250 -13.93 -11.57 0.66
CA ASP A 250 -13.62 -11.35 2.07
C ASP A 250 -12.71 -12.46 2.61
N GLU A 251 -12.99 -13.73 2.29
CA GLU A 251 -12.12 -14.86 2.60
C GLU A 251 -10.72 -14.67 2.03
N LYS A 252 -10.59 -14.17 0.79
CA LYS A 252 -9.28 -13.97 0.18
C LYS A 252 -8.49 -12.84 0.84
N LEU A 253 -9.16 -11.74 1.18
CA LEU A 253 -8.53 -10.64 1.90
C LEU A 253 -8.07 -11.09 3.29
N LEU A 254 -8.84 -11.97 3.94
CA LEU A 254 -8.48 -12.57 5.22
C LEU A 254 -7.21 -13.43 5.12
N GLU A 255 -7.15 -14.35 4.15
CA GLU A 255 -5.95 -15.15 3.90
C GLU A 255 -4.71 -14.26 3.69
N MET A 256 -4.84 -13.19 2.90
CA MET A 256 -3.78 -12.23 2.68
C MET A 256 -3.39 -11.48 3.97
N SER A 257 -4.36 -11.13 4.82
CA SER A 257 -4.13 -10.45 6.10
C SER A 257 -3.32 -11.33 7.06
N HIS A 258 -3.59 -12.64 7.10
CA HIS A 258 -2.80 -13.60 7.90
C HIS A 258 -1.37 -13.73 7.36
N ALA A 259 -1.20 -13.80 6.03
CA ALA A 259 0.11 -13.81 5.39
C ALA A 259 0.90 -12.51 5.69
N ALA A 260 0.22 -11.37 5.70
CA ALA A 260 0.79 -10.09 6.11
C ALA A 260 1.17 -10.10 7.61
N GLY A 261 0.38 -10.74 8.46
CA GLY A 261 0.70 -10.92 9.87
C GLY A 261 1.95 -11.77 10.11
N GLU A 262 2.11 -12.87 9.38
CA GLU A 262 3.34 -13.67 9.38
C GLU A 262 4.55 -12.88 8.85
N ALA A 263 4.34 -12.10 7.78
CA ALA A 263 5.36 -11.20 7.25
C ALA A 263 5.79 -10.13 8.27
N ASN A 264 4.86 -9.63 9.08
CA ASN A 264 5.13 -8.64 10.12
C ASN A 264 6.04 -9.17 11.23
N SER A 265 6.10 -10.48 11.49
CA SER A 265 7.09 -11.06 12.41
C SER A 265 8.53 -10.84 11.92
N LEU A 266 8.74 -10.64 10.62
CA LEU A 266 10.04 -10.27 10.04
C LEU A 266 10.23 -8.74 10.02
N LEU A 267 9.23 -8.01 9.54
CA LEU A 267 9.31 -6.56 9.32
C LEU A 267 9.39 -5.75 10.62
N ILE A 268 8.83 -6.26 11.71
CA ILE A 268 8.77 -5.56 13.00
C ILE A 268 10.16 -5.24 13.58
N LYS A 269 11.20 -5.99 13.19
CA LYS A 269 12.60 -5.69 13.59
C LYS A 269 13.04 -4.29 13.17
N ASN A 270 12.47 -3.78 12.08
CA ASN A 270 12.73 -2.44 11.57
C ASN A 270 11.59 -1.46 11.91
N SER A 271 10.73 -1.79 12.89
CA SER A 271 9.52 -1.01 13.23
C SER A 271 8.60 -0.76 12.02
N LEU A 272 8.58 -1.71 11.07
CA LEU A 272 7.76 -1.65 9.87
C LEU A 272 6.63 -2.68 10.01
N LEU A 273 5.41 -2.26 9.69
CA LEU A 273 4.28 -3.17 9.52
C LEU A 273 3.67 -3.00 8.14
N VAL A 274 3.17 -4.10 7.59
CA VAL A 274 2.34 -4.15 6.39
C VAL A 274 0.93 -4.59 6.75
N GLY A 275 -0.06 -3.91 6.18
CA GLY A 275 -1.47 -4.24 6.30
C GLY A 275 -2.14 -4.40 4.94
N CYS A 276 -3.06 -5.35 4.83
CA CYS A 276 -3.86 -5.56 3.64
C CYS A 276 -5.13 -4.68 3.69
N ASP A 277 -5.10 -3.53 3.02
CA ASP A 277 -6.26 -2.62 2.95
C ASP A 277 -7.34 -3.16 2.00
N SER A 278 -6.89 -3.77 0.90
CA SER A 278 -7.73 -4.51 -0.03
C SER A 278 -6.90 -5.60 -0.71
N GLN A 279 -7.54 -6.43 -1.53
CA GLN A 279 -6.86 -7.43 -2.35
C GLN A 279 -5.80 -6.84 -3.30
N LEU A 280 -5.85 -5.53 -3.56
CA LEU A 280 -4.99 -4.84 -4.52
C LEU A 280 -4.14 -3.73 -3.89
N LYS A 281 -4.22 -3.53 -2.58
CA LYS A 281 -3.52 -2.43 -1.90
C LYS A 281 -2.99 -2.88 -0.55
N LEU A 282 -1.69 -2.74 -0.38
CA LEU A 282 -1.02 -2.87 0.90
C LEU A 282 -0.70 -1.50 1.48
N GLN A 283 -0.79 -1.36 2.80
CA GLN A 283 -0.40 -0.17 3.52
C GLN A 283 0.82 -0.49 4.39
N LEU A 284 1.89 0.27 4.22
CA LEU A 284 3.10 0.15 5.02
C LEU A 284 3.20 1.33 5.99
N VAL A 285 3.38 1.01 7.27
CA VAL A 285 3.44 1.99 8.36
C VAL A 285 4.68 1.80 9.20
N TYR A 286 5.23 2.92 9.66
CA TYR A 286 6.28 2.93 10.67
C TYR A 286 5.65 2.97 12.06
N ILE A 287 5.84 1.92 12.84
CA ILE A 287 5.41 1.85 14.24
C ILE A 287 6.29 0.90 15.04
N SER A 288 6.88 1.42 16.13
CA SER A 288 7.54 0.57 17.12
C SER A 288 6.50 -0.07 18.04
N LEU A 289 6.64 -1.38 18.24
CA LEU A 289 5.81 -2.16 19.16
C LEU A 289 6.56 -2.60 20.43
N GLU A 290 7.73 -2.02 20.73
CA GLU A 290 8.53 -2.41 21.90
C GLU A 290 7.75 -2.28 23.21
N GLY A 291 7.06 -1.15 23.42
CA GLY A 291 6.22 -0.96 24.62
C GLY A 291 5.06 -1.96 24.69
N CYS A 292 4.48 -2.34 23.54
CA CYS A 292 3.44 -3.37 23.50
C CYS A 292 4.02 -4.75 23.82
N ARG A 293 5.20 -5.08 23.32
CA ARG A 293 5.89 -6.34 23.63
C ARG A 293 6.16 -6.46 25.12
N SER A 294 6.70 -5.42 25.76
CA SER A 294 6.91 -5.39 27.22
C SER A 294 5.61 -5.61 27.99
N HIS A 295 4.50 -4.99 27.56
CA HIS A 295 3.20 -5.20 28.19
C HIS A 295 2.69 -6.65 28.08
N PHE A 296 2.92 -7.33 26.96
CA PHE A 296 2.63 -8.76 26.85
C PHE A 296 3.49 -9.59 27.81
N THR A 297 4.79 -9.26 27.94
CA THR A 297 5.68 -9.91 28.93
C THR A 297 5.20 -9.74 30.36
N GLU A 298 4.76 -8.54 30.73
CA GLU A 298 4.19 -8.26 32.06
C GLU A 298 2.86 -8.99 32.30
N THR A 299 2.02 -9.10 31.27
CA THR A 299 0.67 -9.68 31.40
C THR A 299 0.71 -11.21 31.49
N PHE A 300 1.53 -11.87 30.67
CA PHE A 300 1.55 -13.33 30.56
C PHE A 300 2.70 -14.00 31.34
N GLY A 301 3.75 -13.25 31.71
CA GLY A 301 4.87 -13.77 32.50
C GLY A 301 5.61 -14.95 31.83
N GLU A 302 6.13 -15.86 32.65
CA GLU A 302 6.80 -17.12 32.23
C GLU A 302 5.84 -18.33 32.12
N GLY A 303 4.53 -18.11 31.96
CA GLY A 303 3.55 -19.19 31.81
C GLY A 303 3.67 -19.93 30.47
N GLU A 304 2.99 -21.09 30.35
CA GLU A 304 2.73 -21.74 29.06
C GLU A 304 1.30 -21.42 28.59
N PRO A 305 1.09 -20.88 27.38
CA PRO A 305 2.09 -20.45 26.39
C PRO A 305 2.84 -19.18 26.81
N SER A 306 4.07 -19.03 26.33
CA SER A 306 4.96 -17.92 26.74
C SER A 306 4.42 -16.56 26.28
N ALA A 307 4.80 -15.49 26.98
CA ALA A 307 4.41 -14.13 26.58
C ALA A 307 4.85 -13.77 25.15
N GLU A 308 6.00 -14.28 24.71
CA GLU A 308 6.48 -14.08 23.33
C GLU A 308 5.61 -14.84 22.32
N GLU A 309 5.20 -16.07 22.62
CA GLU A 309 4.27 -16.81 21.76
C GLU A 309 2.91 -16.10 21.64
N MET A 310 2.40 -15.57 22.76
CA MET A 310 1.17 -14.78 22.75
C MET A 310 1.32 -13.49 21.94
N PHE A 311 2.47 -12.82 22.03
CA PHE A 311 2.77 -11.64 21.22
C PHE A 311 2.88 -11.98 19.72
N GLN A 312 3.53 -13.10 19.36
CA GLN A 312 3.61 -13.54 17.97
C GLN A 312 2.25 -13.97 17.41
N ARG A 313 1.41 -14.64 18.20
CA ARG A 313 0.02 -14.94 17.81
C ARG A 313 -0.76 -13.65 17.59
N ALA A 314 -0.62 -12.68 18.49
CA ALA A 314 -1.28 -11.39 18.33
C ALA A 314 -0.81 -10.68 17.04
N LEU A 315 0.50 -10.68 16.76
CA LEU A 315 1.04 -10.14 15.51
C LEU A 315 0.44 -10.85 14.30
N HIS A 316 0.43 -12.18 14.28
CA HIS A 316 -0.06 -12.97 13.16
C HIS A 316 -1.52 -12.64 12.79
N TYR A 317 -2.41 -12.49 13.79
CA TYR A 317 -3.84 -12.28 13.52
C TYR A 317 -4.23 -10.79 13.39
N PHE A 318 -3.59 -9.88 14.12
CA PHE A 318 -4.10 -8.52 14.28
C PHE A 318 -3.22 -7.43 13.66
N SER A 319 -1.95 -7.71 13.35
CA SER A 319 -1.01 -6.66 12.94
C SER A 319 -1.34 -6.02 11.60
N SER A 320 -1.88 -6.79 10.64
CA SER A 320 -2.29 -6.29 9.32
C SER A 320 -3.46 -5.29 9.42
N ASP A 321 -4.50 -5.65 10.17
CA ASP A 321 -5.63 -4.78 10.42
C ASP A 321 -5.23 -3.53 11.21
N TYR A 322 -4.39 -3.71 12.24
CA TYR A 322 -3.84 -2.60 13.01
C TYR A 322 -3.04 -1.63 12.13
N ALA A 323 -2.18 -2.15 11.24
CA ALA A 323 -1.42 -1.32 10.29
C ALA A 323 -2.35 -0.50 9.39
N CYS A 324 -3.45 -1.09 8.91
CA CYS A 324 -4.46 -0.37 8.12
C CYS A 324 -5.16 0.74 8.94
N CYS A 325 -5.49 0.49 10.20
CA CYS A 325 -6.08 1.49 11.10
C CYS A 325 -5.14 2.67 11.32
N VAL A 326 -3.86 2.37 11.59
CA VAL A 326 -2.80 3.35 11.79
C VAL A 326 -2.63 4.22 10.55
N ALA A 327 -2.54 3.62 9.36
CA ALA A 327 -2.37 4.35 8.12
C ALA A 327 -3.58 5.24 7.78
N LYS A 328 -4.80 4.78 8.03
CA LYS A 328 -6.04 5.56 7.87
C LYS A 328 -6.29 6.57 9.00
N LYS A 329 -5.54 6.47 10.11
CA LYS A 329 -5.77 7.21 11.36
C LYS A 329 -7.19 7.06 11.89
N HIS A 330 -7.80 5.89 11.68
CA HIS A 330 -9.18 5.64 12.02
C HIS A 330 -9.30 4.41 12.90
N PHE A 331 -9.75 4.63 14.14
CA PHE A 331 -10.10 3.59 15.09
C PHE A 331 -11.53 3.83 15.58
N GLN A 332 -12.45 2.90 15.35
CA GLN A 332 -13.85 2.89 15.80
C GLN A 332 -14.03 3.04 17.32
N PHE A 333 -12.99 2.82 18.14
CA PHE A 333 -13.05 2.92 19.60
C PHE A 333 -12.24 4.09 20.18
N SER A 334 -11.67 4.95 19.34
CA SER A 334 -11.02 6.20 19.78
C SER A 334 -12.06 7.17 20.33
N GLY A 335 -12.39 7.02 21.62
CA GLY A 335 -13.41 7.83 22.29
C GLY A 335 -13.80 7.35 23.70
N LEU A 336 -13.48 6.11 24.09
CA LEU A 336 -13.58 5.69 25.49
C LEU A 336 -12.28 6.03 26.20
N GLY A 337 -12.35 6.71 27.35
CA GLY A 337 -11.22 7.15 28.16
C GLY A 337 -10.38 5.99 28.71
N THR A 338 -9.56 5.38 27.85
CA THR A 338 -8.63 4.31 28.19
C THR A 338 -7.35 4.89 28.78
N THR A 339 -6.72 4.11 29.64
CA THR A 339 -5.38 4.34 30.20
C THR A 339 -4.39 4.83 29.13
N PRO A 340 -3.40 5.66 29.49
CA PRO A 340 -2.39 6.12 28.53
C PRO A 340 -1.72 4.91 27.90
N GLY A 341 -1.91 4.74 26.58
CA GLY A 341 -1.31 3.66 25.81
C GLY A 341 0.14 3.98 25.44
N HIS A 342 0.87 2.98 24.95
CA HIS A 342 2.28 3.14 24.52
C HIS A 342 2.50 4.02 23.28
N TRP A 343 1.42 4.57 22.71
CA TRP A 343 1.46 5.48 21.57
C TRP A 343 0.60 6.71 21.87
N ASP A 344 1.22 7.89 21.90
CA ASP A 344 0.56 9.12 22.37
C ASP A 344 -0.52 9.65 21.42
N LYS A 345 -0.55 9.19 20.17
CA LYS A 345 -1.41 9.72 19.11
C LYS A 345 -2.59 8.80 18.74
N GLY A 346 -2.72 7.65 19.41
CA GLY A 346 -3.76 6.67 19.12
C GLY A 346 -3.63 5.41 19.97
N PRO A 347 -4.56 4.45 19.84
CA PRO A 347 -4.51 3.22 20.62
C PRO A 347 -3.27 2.39 20.29
N CYS A 348 -2.60 1.85 21.31
CA CYS A 348 -1.48 0.93 21.12
C CYS A 348 -1.96 -0.40 20.51
N PHE A 349 -1.03 -1.16 19.91
CA PHE A 349 -1.33 -2.50 19.40
C PHE A 349 -1.93 -3.42 20.47
N CYS A 350 -1.44 -3.36 21.71
CA CYS A 350 -2.02 -4.07 22.86
C CYS A 350 -3.51 -3.76 23.10
N GLN A 351 -3.87 -2.48 23.12
CA GLN A 351 -5.24 -2.02 23.32
C GLN A 351 -6.13 -2.44 22.15
N PHE A 352 -5.59 -2.38 20.93
CA PHE A 352 -6.27 -2.86 19.74
C PHE A 352 -6.58 -4.37 19.84
N VAL A 353 -5.59 -5.19 20.20
CA VAL A 353 -5.76 -6.63 20.38
C VAL A 353 -6.79 -6.93 21.49
N TYR A 354 -6.65 -6.29 22.66
CA TYR A 354 -7.59 -6.44 23.77
C TYR A 354 -9.02 -6.13 23.34
N HIS A 355 -9.23 -5.01 22.66
CA HIS A 355 -10.55 -4.59 22.20
C HIS A 355 -11.14 -5.54 21.15
N CYS A 356 -10.32 -6.02 20.22
CA CYS A 356 -10.71 -7.03 19.23
C CYS A 356 -11.15 -8.34 19.90
N MET A 357 -10.42 -8.78 20.93
CA MET A 357 -10.74 -9.98 21.71
C MET A 357 -12.04 -9.79 22.52
N GLU A 358 -12.21 -8.66 23.22
CA GLU A 358 -13.41 -8.36 24.02
C GLU A 358 -14.69 -8.34 23.17
N LYS A 359 -14.62 -7.75 21.96
CA LYS A 359 -15.76 -7.72 21.03
C LYS A 359 -15.99 -9.04 20.29
N GLY A 360 -15.12 -10.04 20.47
CA GLY A 360 -15.10 -11.25 19.64
C GLY A 360 -14.97 -10.93 18.14
N SER A 361 -14.40 -9.77 17.80
CA SER A 361 -14.12 -9.35 16.43
C SER A 361 -12.65 -9.57 16.16
N TRP A 362 -12.33 -10.72 15.59
CA TRP A 362 -10.99 -11.03 15.13
C TRP A 362 -10.54 -10.19 13.91
N HIS A 363 -11.44 -9.33 13.38
CA HIS A 363 -11.24 -8.59 12.13
C HIS A 363 -11.80 -7.17 12.22
N TRP A 364 -10.98 -6.19 11.88
CA TRP A 364 -11.33 -4.77 11.87
C TRP A 364 -12.10 -4.34 10.62
N ASN A 365 -11.87 -5.01 9.48
CA ASN A 365 -12.55 -4.71 8.21
C ASN A 365 -13.96 -5.33 8.13
N SER A 366 -14.65 -5.46 9.27
CA SER A 366 -15.89 -6.23 9.44
C SER A 366 -17.18 -5.48 9.11
N ASP A 367 -17.13 -4.40 8.33
CA ASP A 367 -18.35 -3.83 7.71
C ASP A 367 -19.05 -4.84 6.75
N TYR A 368 -18.45 -6.02 6.50
CA TYR A 368 -18.97 -7.07 5.61
C TYR A 368 -19.35 -8.42 6.27
N HIS A 369 -19.23 -8.60 7.59
CA HIS A 369 -19.54 -9.90 8.22
C HIS A 369 -20.77 -9.86 9.16
N PRO A 370 -21.96 -10.28 8.71
CA PRO A 370 -23.12 -10.46 9.60
C PRO A 370 -23.08 -11.78 10.40
N ASP A 371 -22.25 -12.75 10.03
CA ASP A 371 -22.18 -14.05 10.70
C ASP A 371 -20.96 -14.16 11.62
N LYS A 372 -21.13 -13.64 12.84
CA LYS A 372 -20.42 -14.12 14.02
C LYS A 372 -21.23 -15.27 14.63
N ARG A 373 -20.74 -16.50 14.51
CA ARG A 373 -20.91 -17.54 15.54
C ARG A 373 -19.95 -18.69 15.30
N GLU A 374 -19.32 -19.11 16.41
CA GLU A 374 -18.66 -20.41 16.60
C GLU A 374 -17.31 -20.62 15.92
N LEU A 375 -16.26 -20.08 16.55
CA LEU A 375 -15.07 -20.88 16.87
C LEU A 375 -14.76 -20.56 18.33
N SER A 376 -15.44 -21.30 19.20
CA SER A 376 -15.14 -21.39 20.61
C SER A 376 -13.74 -21.97 20.79
N LEU A 377 -13.01 -21.33 21.70
CA LEU A 377 -11.93 -21.88 22.53
C LEU A 377 -11.90 -23.41 22.56
N ASP A 378 -10.79 -23.97 22.09
CA ASP A 378 -10.09 -25.10 22.70
C ASP A 378 -8.57 -24.83 22.61
#